data_AF-A0A2M8NUL2-F1
#
_entry.id   AF-A0A2M8NUL2-F1
#
_cell.length_a   1.000
_cell.length_b   1.000
_cell.length_c   1.000
_cell.angle_alpha   90.00
_cell.angle_beta   90.00
_cell.angle_gamma   90.00
#
_symmetry.space_group_name_H-M   'P 1'
#
loop_
_entity.id
_entity.type
_entity.pdbx_description
1 polymer ?
#
loop_
_entity_poly.entity_id
_entity_poly.type
_entity_poly.pdbx_seq_one_letter_code
_entity_poly.pdbx_strand_id
1 'polypeptide(L)'
;MRSLRRFVLALVIVALMATTYITRVPAPKAQAAPNGCGPEALYLYTLIPDTIYYWSFWTGTVRFNFKPACDAHDICYSGSGISRATCDTRFLNDMLAVCDRGPSWDSRTWCRSMAYTYYGAVRAFGGIAYTP
;
A
#
# COMPACT_ATOMS: atom_id res chain seq x y z
N MET A 1 28.39 45.46 28.00
CA MET A 1 28.88 44.69 26.84
C MET A 1 28.90 43.16 27.04
N ARG A 2 29.37 42.62 28.19
CA ARG A 2 29.41 41.16 28.43
C ARG A 2 28.03 40.50 28.58
N SER A 3 27.06 41.18 29.18
CA SER A 3 25.69 40.68 29.35
C SER A 3 24.95 40.57 27.99
N LEU A 4 25.04 41.61 27.15
CA LEU A 4 24.43 41.63 25.81
C LEU A 4 24.92 40.49 24.91
N ARG A 5 26.22 40.17 24.94
CA ARG A 5 26.78 39.02 24.20
C ARG A 5 26.21 37.67 24.65
N ARG A 6 25.92 37.49 25.94
CA ARG A 6 25.31 36.26 26.48
C ARG A 6 23.85 36.12 26.05
N PHE A 7 23.10 37.21 26.05
CA PHE A 7 21.72 37.22 25.56
C PHE A 7 21.64 36.95 24.05
N VAL A 8 22.52 37.57 23.26
CA VAL A 8 22.59 37.31 21.81
C VAL A 8 22.97 35.86 21.52
N LEU A 9 23.94 35.29 22.25
CA LEU A 9 24.29 33.87 22.09
C LEU A 9 23.12 32.94 22.45
N ALA A 10 22.42 33.21 23.55
CA ALA A 10 21.28 32.39 23.97
C ALA A 10 20.14 32.43 22.94
N LEU A 11 19.84 33.60 22.37
CA LEU A 11 18.83 33.75 21.32
C LEU A 11 19.21 33.00 20.04
N VAL A 12 20.48 33.04 19.63
CA VAL A 12 20.98 32.28 18.48
C VAL A 12 20.87 30.78 18.71
N ILE A 13 21.21 30.27 19.90
CA ILE A 13 21.09 28.85 20.23
C ILE A 13 19.63 28.40 20.23
N VAL A 14 18.71 29.18 20.82
CA VAL A 14 17.27 28.87 20.81
C VAL A 14 16.71 28.88 19.38
N ALA A 15 17.13 29.83 18.54
CA ALA A 15 16.72 29.89 17.14
C ALA A 15 17.25 28.68 16.33
N LEU A 16 18.49 28.24 16.57
CA LEU A 16 19.07 27.04 15.93
C LEU A 16 18.41 25.73 16.39
N MET A 17 17.99 25.65 17.65
CA MET A 17 17.25 24.49 18.18
C MET A 17 15.81 24.46 17.64
N ALA A 18 15.18 25.61 17.42
CA ALA A 18 13.85 25.71 16.81
C ALA A 18 13.85 25.33 15.32
N THR A 19 14.87 25.74 14.56
CA THR A 19 14.98 25.40 13.12
C THR A 19 15.27 23.91 12.87
N THR A 20 16.03 23.26 13.75
CA THR A 20 16.26 21.80 13.67
C THR A 20 15.05 20.96 14.11
N TYR A 21 14.11 21.55 14.85
CA TYR A 21 12.88 20.87 15.27
C TYR A 21 11.83 20.83 14.14
N ILE A 22 11.71 21.91 13.35
CA ILE A 22 10.72 22.03 12.27
C ILE A 22 11.06 21.12 11.08
N THR A 23 12.34 20.84 10.80
CA THR A 23 12.75 19.92 9.73
C THR A 23 12.58 18.44 10.06
N ARG A 24 12.18 18.11 11.30
CA ARG A 24 11.99 16.73 11.77
C ARG A 24 10.54 16.27 11.83
N VAL A 25 9.57 17.10 11.43
CA VAL A 25 8.22 16.58 11.18
C VAL A 25 8.32 15.79 9.88
N PRO A 26 8.29 14.43 9.91
CA PRO A 26 8.17 13.68 8.66
C PRO A 26 6.94 14.22 7.94
N ALA A 27 7.06 14.51 6.65
CA ALA A 27 5.90 14.81 5.83
C ALA A 27 4.81 13.79 6.18
N PRO A 28 3.56 14.22 6.48
CA PRO A 28 2.50 13.28 6.74
C PRO A 28 2.54 12.26 5.60
N LYS A 29 2.76 10.98 5.93
CA LYS A 29 2.66 9.91 4.93
C LYS A 29 1.29 10.13 4.32
N ALA A 30 1.25 10.59 3.07
CA ALA A 30 0.00 10.83 2.38
C ALA A 30 -0.82 9.55 2.58
N GLN A 31 -1.98 9.65 3.22
CA GLN A 31 -2.90 8.51 3.32
C GLN A 31 -2.99 7.91 1.93
N ALA A 32 -2.66 6.63 1.78
CA ALA A 32 -2.88 5.94 0.53
C ALA A 32 -4.40 5.97 0.29
N ALA A 33 -4.85 6.89 -0.56
CA ALA A 33 -6.20 6.85 -1.08
C ALA A 33 -6.33 5.54 -1.87
N PRO A 34 -7.52 4.92 -1.93
CA PRO A 34 -7.73 3.72 -2.72
C PRO A 34 -7.29 3.98 -4.16
N ASN A 35 -6.22 3.32 -4.59
CA ASN A 35 -5.57 3.64 -5.87
C ASN A 35 -5.34 2.39 -6.74
N GLY A 36 -6.01 1.29 -6.41
CA GLY A 36 -5.86 0.01 -7.08
C GLY A 36 -4.72 -0.81 -6.48
N CYS A 37 -4.17 -1.76 -7.24
CA CYS A 37 -3.29 -2.77 -6.69
C CYS A 37 -1.82 -2.36 -6.57
N GLY A 38 -1.45 -1.16 -6.98
CA GLY A 38 -0.07 -0.68 -6.96
C GLY A 38 0.06 0.77 -6.52
N PRO A 39 1.26 1.20 -6.11
CA PRO A 39 1.49 2.61 -5.76
C PRO A 39 1.38 3.50 -7.00
N GLU A 40 0.87 4.73 -6.84
CA GLU A 40 0.86 5.71 -7.95
C GLU A 40 2.29 6.11 -8.40
N ALA A 41 3.29 5.90 -7.53
CA ALA A 41 4.68 6.21 -7.82
C ALA A 41 5.36 5.11 -8.68
N LEU A 42 6.14 5.54 -9.67
CA LEU A 42 7.08 4.74 -10.49
C LEU A 42 6.50 3.94 -11.69
N TYR A 43 5.36 4.31 -12.27
CA TYR A 43 4.75 3.57 -13.42
C TYR A 43 4.51 2.06 -13.15
N LEU A 44 4.45 1.68 -11.87
CA LEU A 44 4.30 0.29 -11.42
C LEU A 44 2.89 -0.28 -11.62
N TYR A 45 1.90 0.55 -12.02
CA TYR A 45 0.56 0.12 -12.39
C TYR A 45 0.56 -0.95 -13.51
N THR A 46 1.59 -0.93 -14.36
CA THR A 46 1.78 -1.93 -15.43
C THR A 46 2.33 -3.26 -14.90
N LEU A 47 3.04 -3.23 -13.77
CA LEU A 47 3.64 -4.42 -13.16
C LEU A 47 2.68 -5.12 -12.19
N ILE A 48 1.86 -4.34 -11.49
CA ILE A 48 0.88 -4.82 -10.51
C ILE A 48 -0.52 -4.46 -11.01
N PRO A 49 -1.07 -5.22 -11.98
CA PRO A 49 -2.31 -4.87 -12.64
C PRO A 49 -3.55 -5.06 -11.75
N ASP A 50 -4.44 -4.06 -11.76
CA ASP A 50 -5.79 -4.15 -11.20
C ASP A 50 -6.63 -5.30 -11.76
N THR A 51 -6.37 -5.66 -13.02
CA THR A 51 -7.07 -6.72 -13.73
C THR A 51 -6.05 -7.67 -14.32
N ILE A 52 -6.17 -8.94 -13.96
CA ILE A 52 -5.36 -10.02 -14.52
C ILE A 52 -6.16 -10.78 -15.59
N TYR A 53 -5.44 -11.26 -16.60
CA TYR A 53 -6.03 -11.97 -17.74
C TYR A 53 -5.46 -13.38 -17.82
N TYR A 54 -6.35 -14.36 -17.83
CA TYR A 54 -6.02 -15.74 -18.13
C TYR A 54 -6.39 -16.02 -19.58
N TRP A 55 -5.42 -16.47 -20.39
CA TRP A 55 -5.69 -16.90 -21.75
C TRP A 55 -5.63 -18.43 -21.81
N SER A 56 -6.70 -19.01 -22.35
CA SER A 56 -6.75 -20.44 -22.70
C SER A 56 -7.21 -20.57 -24.14
N PHE A 57 -6.57 -21.49 -24.87
CA PHE A 57 -6.92 -21.80 -26.25
C PHE A 57 -8.40 -22.23 -26.40
N TRP A 58 -8.98 -22.85 -25.37
CA TRP A 58 -10.32 -23.43 -25.42
C TRP A 58 -11.42 -22.48 -24.95
N THR A 59 -11.15 -21.66 -23.93
CA THR A 59 -12.15 -20.76 -23.32
C THR A 59 -11.94 -19.29 -23.67
N GLY A 60 -10.92 -18.98 -24.46
CA GLY A 60 -10.52 -17.61 -24.76
C GLY A 60 -9.95 -16.88 -23.53
N THR A 61 -10.06 -15.55 -23.55
CA THR A 61 -9.55 -14.69 -22.49
C THR A 61 -10.57 -14.56 -21.36
N VAL A 62 -10.16 -14.94 -20.14
CA VAL A 62 -10.91 -14.73 -18.90
C VAL A 62 -10.31 -13.54 -18.16
N ARG A 63 -11.18 -12.64 -17.69
CA ARG A 63 -10.81 -11.42 -16.97
C ARG A 63 -11.13 -11.56 -15.49
N PHE A 64 -10.17 -11.28 -14.61
CA PHE A 64 -10.38 -11.18 -13.17
C PHE A 64 -10.00 -9.78 -12.69
N ASN A 65 -10.92 -9.09 -12.03
CA ASN A 65 -10.71 -7.73 -11.53
C ASN A 65 -10.45 -7.74 -10.01
N PHE A 66 -9.20 -7.48 -9.62
CA PHE A 66 -8.76 -7.38 -8.24
C PHE A 66 -8.86 -5.97 -7.66
N LYS A 67 -9.14 -4.95 -8.49
CA LYS A 67 -9.24 -3.56 -8.03
C LYS A 67 -10.09 -3.39 -6.76
N PRO A 68 -11.30 -3.98 -6.64
CA PRO A 68 -12.10 -3.81 -5.43
C PRO A 68 -11.44 -4.38 -4.16
N ALA A 69 -10.68 -5.48 -4.29
CA ALA A 69 -9.94 -6.07 -3.18
C ALA A 69 -8.75 -5.19 -2.78
N CYS A 70 -8.06 -4.62 -3.76
CA CYS A 70 -6.94 -3.70 -3.54
C CYS A 70 -7.40 -2.39 -2.89
N ASP A 71 -8.49 -1.80 -3.39
CA ASP A 71 -9.07 -0.58 -2.80
C ASP A 71 -9.50 -0.82 -1.33
N ALA A 72 -10.07 -1.99 -1.03
CA ALA A 72 -10.42 -2.36 0.34
C ALA A 72 -9.18 -2.58 1.24
N HIS A 73 -8.09 -3.10 0.68
CA HIS A 73 -6.81 -3.26 1.38
C HIS A 73 -6.18 -1.92 1.73
N ASP A 74 -6.19 -0.95 0.80
CA ASP A 74 -5.69 0.41 1.05
C ASP A 74 -6.45 1.10 2.18
N ILE A 75 -7.79 1.01 2.17
CA ILE A 75 -8.64 1.54 3.26
C ILE A 75 -8.31 0.87 4.60
N CYS A 76 -8.07 -0.43 4.58
CA CYS A 76 -7.67 -1.17 5.77
C CYS A 76 -6.32 -0.69 6.30
N TYR A 77 -5.37 -0.44 5.39
CA TYR A 77 -4.05 0.09 5.71
C TYR A 77 -4.06 1.54 6.20
N SER A 78 -5.10 2.33 5.89
CA SER A 78 -5.16 3.76 6.20
C SER A 78 -5.76 4.09 7.58
N GLY A 79 -5.58 3.24 8.59
CA GLY A 79 -6.03 3.52 9.97
C GLY A 79 -7.33 2.84 10.38
N SER A 80 -7.54 1.60 9.94
CA SER A 80 -8.69 0.79 10.39
C SER A 80 -8.61 0.32 11.85
N GLY A 81 -7.49 0.54 12.54
CA GLY A 81 -7.27 0.09 13.92
C GLY A 81 -7.05 -1.42 14.07
N ILE A 82 -7.01 -2.18 12.95
CA ILE A 82 -6.76 -3.63 12.96
C ILE A 82 -5.39 -3.95 12.40
N SER A 83 -4.85 -5.10 12.78
CA SER A 83 -3.48 -5.48 12.43
C SER A 83 -3.27 -5.59 10.92
N ARG A 84 -2.05 -5.24 10.46
CA ARG A 84 -1.61 -5.45 9.08
C ARG A 84 -1.89 -6.87 8.58
N ALA A 85 -1.60 -7.87 9.40
CA ALA A 85 -1.84 -9.27 9.04
C ALA A 85 -3.32 -9.58 8.81
N THR A 86 -4.22 -8.94 9.56
CA THR A 86 -5.66 -9.04 9.35
C THR A 86 -6.08 -8.38 8.04
N CYS A 87 -5.55 -7.19 7.71
CA CYS A 87 -5.77 -6.54 6.42
C CYS A 87 -5.30 -7.42 5.26
N ASP A 88 -4.07 -7.94 5.34
CA ASP A 88 -3.49 -8.81 4.30
C ASP A 88 -4.31 -10.09 4.10
N THR A 89 -4.82 -10.67 5.19
CA THR A 89 -5.67 -11.88 5.13
C THR A 89 -7.01 -11.60 4.46
N ARG A 90 -7.64 -10.46 4.78
CA ARG A 90 -8.89 -10.03 4.12
C ARG A 90 -8.67 -9.80 2.64
N PHE A 91 -7.58 -9.13 2.29
CA PHE A 91 -7.18 -8.89 0.91
C PHE A 91 -7.04 -10.20 0.10
N LEU A 92 -6.35 -11.21 0.65
CA LEU A 92 -6.28 -12.52 0.01
C LEU A 92 -7.67 -13.13 -0.19
N ASN A 93 -8.51 -13.14 0.84
CA ASN A 93 -9.85 -13.73 0.77
C ASN A 93 -10.73 -13.02 -0.28
N ASP A 94 -10.64 -11.71 -0.38
CA ASP A 94 -11.38 -10.91 -1.37
C ASP A 94 -10.94 -11.25 -2.79
N MET A 95 -9.63 -11.39 -3.04
CA MET A 95 -9.12 -11.86 -4.34
C MET A 95 -9.52 -13.30 -4.64
N LEU A 96 -9.49 -14.21 -3.65
CA LEU A 96 -9.93 -15.60 -3.83
C LEU A 96 -11.43 -15.67 -4.21
N ALA A 97 -12.27 -14.81 -3.63
CA ALA A 97 -13.68 -14.70 -4.00
C ALA A 97 -13.88 -14.20 -5.45
N VAL A 98 -12.98 -13.34 -5.95
CA VAL A 98 -12.95 -12.99 -7.38
C VAL A 98 -12.59 -14.21 -8.22
N CYS A 99 -11.59 -14.99 -7.80
CA CYS A 99 -11.13 -16.16 -8.52
C CYS A 99 -12.20 -17.26 -8.62
N ASP A 100 -13.03 -17.44 -7.60
CA ASP A 100 -14.09 -18.46 -7.60
C ASP A 100 -15.14 -18.28 -8.71
N ARG A 101 -15.22 -17.08 -9.29
CA ARG A 101 -16.08 -16.75 -10.44
C ARG A 101 -15.49 -17.18 -11.78
N GLY A 102 -14.30 -17.76 -11.80
CA GLY A 102 -13.65 -18.26 -13.02
C GLY A 102 -14.46 -19.41 -13.64
N PRO A 103 -14.61 -19.44 -14.99
CA PRO A 103 -15.49 -20.39 -15.68
C PRO A 103 -14.96 -21.83 -15.68
N SER A 104 -13.70 -22.05 -15.32
CA SER A 104 -13.02 -23.33 -15.49
C SER A 104 -12.06 -23.61 -14.34
N TRP A 105 -11.66 -24.86 -14.13
CA TRP A 105 -10.76 -25.22 -13.03
C TRP A 105 -9.35 -24.62 -13.17
N ASP A 106 -8.83 -24.59 -14.39
CA ASP A 106 -7.55 -24.00 -14.76
C ASP A 106 -7.53 -22.47 -14.57
N SER A 107 -8.57 -21.76 -15.03
CA SER A 107 -8.66 -20.30 -14.82
C SER A 107 -8.77 -19.92 -13.35
N ARG A 108 -9.55 -20.69 -12.56
CA ARG A 108 -9.64 -20.52 -11.10
C ARG A 108 -8.29 -20.75 -10.43
N THR A 109 -7.60 -21.85 -10.77
CA THR A 109 -6.29 -22.19 -10.21
C THR A 109 -5.24 -21.12 -10.53
N TRP A 110 -5.19 -20.66 -11.78
CA TRP A 110 -4.28 -19.59 -12.19
C TRP A 110 -4.57 -18.28 -11.46
N CYS A 111 -5.83 -17.87 -11.38
CA CYS A 111 -6.22 -16.67 -10.64
C CYS A 111 -5.81 -16.76 -9.16
N ARG A 112 -6.06 -17.90 -8.51
CA ARG A 112 -5.68 -18.12 -7.11
C ARG A 112 -4.16 -18.02 -6.93
N SER A 113 -3.37 -18.57 -7.86
CA SER A 113 -1.92 -18.40 -7.83
C SER A 113 -1.51 -16.92 -7.84
N MET A 114 -2.16 -16.09 -8.68
CA MET A 114 -1.92 -14.65 -8.71
C MET A 114 -2.36 -13.96 -7.41
N ALA A 115 -3.51 -14.33 -6.85
CA ALA A 115 -3.96 -13.82 -5.55
C ALA A 115 -2.94 -14.11 -4.43
N TYR A 116 -2.35 -15.31 -4.41
CA TYR A 116 -1.28 -15.64 -3.47
C TYR A 116 0.02 -14.86 -3.74
N THR A 117 0.35 -14.55 -4.99
CA THR A 117 1.48 -13.67 -5.32
C THR A 117 1.27 -12.27 -4.76
N TYR A 118 0.09 -11.69 -4.92
CA TYR A 118 -0.26 -10.35 -4.40
C TYR A 118 -0.22 -10.35 -2.87
N TYR A 119 -0.81 -11.37 -2.23
CA TYR A 119 -0.71 -11.55 -0.79
C TYR A 119 0.74 -11.65 -0.32
N GLY A 120 1.56 -12.50 -0.96
CA GLY A 120 2.98 -12.64 -0.64
C GLY A 120 3.73 -11.31 -0.73
N ALA A 121 3.44 -10.49 -1.73
CA ALA A 121 4.03 -9.17 -1.89
C ALA A 121 3.69 -8.22 -0.72
N VAL A 122 2.42 -8.12 -0.32
CA VAL A 122 2.04 -7.25 0.83
C VAL A 122 2.54 -7.80 2.16
N ARG A 123 2.66 -9.13 2.31
CA ARG A 123 3.28 -9.75 3.49
C ARG A 123 4.76 -9.40 3.61
N ALA A 124 5.49 -9.35 2.50
CA ALA A 124 6.92 -9.03 2.46
C ALA A 124 7.19 -7.52 2.59
N PHE A 125 6.44 -6.69 1.86
CA PHE A 125 6.79 -5.27 1.66
C PHE A 125 5.75 -4.27 2.21
N GLY A 126 4.54 -4.71 2.54
CA GLY A 126 3.41 -3.84 2.91
C GLY A 126 3.59 -3.05 4.22
N GLY A 127 4.57 -3.40 5.04
CA GLY A 127 4.88 -2.65 6.27
C GLY A 127 5.26 -1.19 6.05
N ILE A 128 5.72 -0.84 4.85
CA ILE A 128 6.10 0.54 4.50
C ILE A 128 4.86 1.44 4.40
N ALA A 129 3.76 0.89 3.86
CA ALA A 129 2.52 1.62 3.62
C ALA A 129 1.53 1.56 4.79
N TYR A 130 1.55 0.49 5.59
CA TYR A 130 0.61 0.28 6.69
C TYR A 130 0.66 1.41 7.74
N THR A 131 -0.52 1.92 8.09
CA THR A 131 -0.77 2.84 9.20
C THR A 131 -1.81 2.23 10.14
N PRO A 132 -1.44 1.89 11.38
CA PRO A 132 -2.35 1.29 12.36
C PRO A 132 -3.49 2.23 12.76
#